data_AF-A0A1I7Z6F7-F1
#
_entry.id   AF-A0A1I7Z6F7-F1
#
_cell.length_a   1.000
_cell.length_b   1.000
_cell.length_c   1.000
_cell.angle_alpha   90.00
_cell.angle_beta   90.00
_cell.angle_gamma   90.00
#
_symmetry.space_group_name_H-M   'P 1'
#
loop_
_entity.id
_entity.type
_entity.pdbx_description
1 polymer ?
#
loop_
_entity_poly.entity_id
_entity_poly.type
_entity_poly.pdbx_seq_one_letter_code
_entity_poly.pdbx_strand_id
1 'polypeptide(L)'
;MGWVGFSLRTHLLCHTFRNDVQPLFKVTTTMDAVPLKFVDSVAELFDGQTLKQLTKEVIHPLWKSVIDVHHRNRVYFRMNLEWTEHGIKHAFFKDDHRDTRVSLETIRRNARFARIIEISDTPLRHFSWWKDIDPLGEAEAEKVLEKVAPQIDQSSYLFWFFDLPNSQKVVLAALFNKAYFSVVELSYCGQISYDFLEFQINNAPFLRSITLGERWPQSVLSLLAIFCLNGKPGTAPAVRLHRSSDLVIDRGYMENFLDCWKTNGMLHMYFLCPNEMVDEEGRRALMGKGVVTEYETGRLCSVLKHETEKSIAVCYPQNCEDYLLNFYTCECHLNPHNTVFERCQLGYYFPEFHNF
;
A
#
# COMPACT_ATOMS: atom_id res chain seq x y z
N MET A 1 -55.78 -13.21 -0.47
CA MET A 1 -54.88 -14.32 -0.84
C MET A 1 -54.43 -14.06 -2.29
N GLY A 2 -53.29 -13.48 -2.64
CA GLY A 2 -52.03 -13.24 -1.93
C GLY A 2 -50.85 -13.68 -2.81
N TRP A 3 -50.76 -13.18 -4.06
CA TRP A 3 -49.65 -13.45 -4.98
C TRP A 3 -48.79 -12.18 -5.10
N VAL A 4 -47.56 -12.23 -4.59
CA VAL A 4 -46.56 -11.16 -4.72
C VAL A 4 -45.43 -11.71 -5.57
N GLY A 5 -45.35 -11.25 -6.82
CA GLY A 5 -44.21 -11.49 -7.71
C GLY A 5 -43.15 -10.41 -7.49
N PHE A 6 -41.96 -10.81 -7.02
CA PHE A 6 -40.79 -9.93 -6.99
C PHE A 6 -40.06 -9.99 -8.34
N SER A 7 -40.17 -8.91 -9.11
CA SER A 7 -39.33 -8.63 -10.28
C SER A 7 -38.11 -7.84 -9.80
N LEU A 8 -36.93 -8.47 -9.78
CA LEU A 8 -35.66 -7.75 -9.64
C LEU A 8 -35.31 -7.12 -10.99
N ARG A 9 -35.56 -5.81 -11.12
CA ARG A 9 -34.97 -4.98 -12.17
C ARG A 9 -33.53 -4.68 -11.82
N THR A 10 -32.60 -5.38 -12.45
CA THR A 10 -31.20 -4.95 -12.58
C THR A 10 -31.18 -3.72 -13.47
N HIS A 11 -31.06 -2.53 -12.86
CA HIS A 11 -30.85 -1.29 -13.61
C HIS A 11 -29.46 -1.31 -14.26
N LEU A 12 -29.45 -1.65 -15.55
CA LEU A 12 -28.30 -1.56 -16.43
C LEU A 12 -28.01 -0.06 -16.69
N LEU A 13 -27.09 0.53 -15.92
CA LEU A 13 -26.50 1.84 -16.21
C LEU A 13 -25.53 1.70 -17.40
N CYS A 14 -26.10 1.59 -18.61
CA CYS A 14 -25.33 1.52 -19.87
C CYS A 14 -25.68 2.64 -20.86
N HIS A 15 -26.45 3.66 -20.44
CA HIS A 15 -26.86 4.76 -21.31
C HIS A 15 -26.48 6.11 -20.69
N THR A 16 -25.38 6.71 -21.15
CA THR A 16 -25.23 8.16 -21.42
C THR A 16 -23.85 8.61 -21.92
N PHE A 17 -22.81 7.77 -21.98
CA PHE A 17 -21.45 8.29 -22.26
C PHE A 17 -21.22 8.83 -23.69
N ARG A 18 -22.04 8.45 -24.67
CA ARG A 18 -21.80 8.84 -26.08
C ARG A 18 -22.17 10.29 -26.40
N ASN A 19 -22.96 10.97 -25.56
CA ASN A 19 -23.56 12.26 -25.90
C ASN A 19 -22.92 13.47 -25.19
N ASP A 20 -22.17 13.27 -24.09
CA ASP A 20 -21.72 14.40 -23.26
C ASP A 20 -20.33 14.95 -23.64
N VAL A 21 -19.59 14.30 -24.53
CA VAL A 21 -18.20 14.71 -24.88
C VAL A 21 -18.03 15.08 -26.36
N GLN A 22 -18.97 14.72 -27.24
CA GLN A 22 -18.87 15.02 -28.67
C GLN A 22 -18.99 16.50 -29.10
N PRO A 23 -19.63 17.44 -28.38
CA PRO A 23 -19.72 18.83 -28.88
C PRO A 23 -18.43 19.66 -28.68
N LEU A 24 -17.44 19.16 -27.94
CA LEU A 24 -16.22 19.92 -27.60
C LEU A 24 -15.11 19.87 -28.69
N PHE A 25 -15.35 19.19 -29.81
CA PHE A 25 -14.36 19.03 -30.88
C PHE A 25 -14.45 20.12 -31.95
N LYS A 26 -14.14 21.37 -31.58
CA LYS A 26 -13.63 22.36 -32.55
C LYS A 26 -12.18 22.63 -32.22
N VAL A 27 -11.28 21.94 -32.94
CA VAL A 27 -9.84 22.08 -32.81
C VAL A 27 -9.43 23.42 -33.43
N THR A 28 -9.34 24.47 -32.61
CA THR A 28 -8.54 25.65 -32.93
C THR A 28 -7.10 25.34 -32.53
N THR A 29 -6.23 25.16 -33.51
CA THR A 29 -4.78 24.96 -33.32
C THR A 29 -4.11 26.29 -32.98
N THR A 30 -4.13 26.67 -31.71
CA THR A 30 -3.06 27.48 -31.11
C THR A 30 -2.20 26.54 -30.27
N MET A 31 -0.88 26.74 -30.28
CA MET A 31 0.13 25.90 -29.62
C MET A 31 0.04 25.87 -28.08
N ASP A 32 -0.98 26.48 -27.49
CA ASP A 32 -1.14 26.66 -26.05
C ASP A 32 -2.05 25.61 -25.38
N ALA A 33 -2.61 24.66 -26.14
CA ALA A 33 -3.55 23.67 -25.62
C ALA A 33 -2.89 22.29 -25.41
N VAL A 34 -2.76 21.88 -24.14
CA VAL A 34 -2.36 20.52 -23.76
C VAL A 34 -3.36 19.51 -24.36
N PRO A 35 -2.91 18.47 -25.09
CA PRO A 35 -3.82 17.50 -25.68
C PRO A 35 -4.72 16.83 -24.64
N LEU A 36 -6.02 16.73 -24.90
CA LEU A 36 -6.98 16.07 -23.99
C LEU A 36 -6.53 14.65 -23.61
N LYS A 37 -5.93 13.92 -24.54
CA LYS A 37 -5.38 12.57 -24.29
C LYS A 37 -4.29 12.58 -23.21
N PHE A 38 -3.46 13.62 -23.17
CA PHE A 38 -2.45 13.75 -22.13
C PHE A 38 -3.11 13.97 -20.76
N VAL A 39 -4.08 14.90 -20.69
CA VAL A 39 -4.83 15.16 -19.45
C VAL A 39 -5.55 13.90 -18.95
N ASP A 40 -6.15 13.14 -19.86
CA ASP A 40 -6.82 11.86 -19.57
C ASP A 40 -5.84 10.81 -19.02
N SER A 41 -4.67 10.65 -19.65
CA SER A 41 -3.63 9.73 -19.18
C SER A 41 -3.05 10.13 -17.82
N VAL A 42 -2.93 11.42 -17.52
CA VAL A 42 -2.51 11.89 -16.19
C VAL A 42 -3.59 11.60 -15.15
N ALA A 43 -4.86 11.91 -15.46
CA ALA A 43 -5.97 11.63 -14.55
C ALA A 43 -6.15 10.13 -14.26
N GLU A 44 -5.79 9.28 -15.21
CA GLU A 44 -5.77 7.83 -15.06
C GLU A 44 -4.81 7.33 -13.95
N LEU A 45 -3.72 8.06 -13.68
CA LEU A 45 -2.73 7.74 -12.65
C LEU A 45 -3.16 8.11 -11.22
N PHE A 46 -4.18 8.97 -11.07
CA PHE A 46 -4.61 9.41 -9.74
C PHE A 46 -5.47 8.35 -9.05
N ASP A 47 -5.19 8.14 -7.76
CA ASP A 47 -6.05 7.35 -6.90
C ASP A 47 -7.39 8.05 -6.62
N GLY A 48 -8.30 7.36 -5.95
CA GLY A 48 -9.63 7.90 -5.67
C GLY A 48 -9.67 9.11 -4.76
N GLN A 49 -8.76 9.15 -3.79
CA GLN A 49 -8.70 10.25 -2.83
C GLN A 49 -8.20 11.52 -3.50
N THR A 50 -7.16 11.39 -4.31
CA THR A 50 -6.57 12.45 -5.12
C THR A 50 -7.60 12.99 -6.11
N LEU A 51 -8.29 12.13 -6.85
CA LEU A 51 -9.38 12.55 -7.73
C LEU A 51 -10.46 13.32 -6.96
N LYS A 52 -10.91 12.80 -5.81
CA LYS A 52 -11.91 13.48 -4.97
C LYS A 52 -11.46 14.86 -4.50
N GLN A 53 -10.19 15.03 -4.14
CA GLN A 53 -9.66 16.35 -3.78
C GLN A 53 -9.62 17.28 -4.99
N LEU A 54 -9.07 16.81 -6.12
CA LEU A 54 -8.93 17.59 -7.34
C LEU A 54 -10.28 18.04 -7.92
N THR A 55 -11.37 17.29 -7.73
CA THR A 55 -12.72 17.73 -8.15
C THR A 55 -13.17 19.03 -7.47
N LYS A 56 -12.57 19.41 -6.34
CA LYS A 56 -12.86 20.64 -5.61
C LYS A 56 -11.90 21.77 -5.97
N GLU A 57 -10.63 21.43 -6.17
CA GLU A 57 -9.55 22.42 -6.31
C GLU A 57 -9.31 22.85 -7.75
N VAL A 58 -9.56 21.98 -8.73
CA VAL A 58 -9.28 22.28 -10.13
C VAL A 58 -10.38 23.15 -10.73
N ILE A 59 -10.01 24.37 -11.13
CA ILE A 59 -10.92 25.34 -11.76
C ILE A 59 -10.81 25.29 -13.30
N HIS A 60 -9.66 24.86 -13.83
CA HIS A 60 -9.42 24.84 -15.27
C HIS A 60 -10.43 23.93 -16.00
N PRO A 61 -11.26 24.45 -16.94
CA PRO A 61 -12.39 23.70 -17.50
C PRO A 61 -12.03 22.34 -18.11
N LEU A 62 -10.92 22.28 -18.86
CA LEU A 62 -10.44 21.03 -19.48
C LEU A 62 -10.09 19.97 -18.43
N TRP A 63 -9.25 20.31 -17.46
CA TRP A 63 -8.87 19.41 -16.38
C TRP A 63 -10.06 19.02 -15.52
N LYS A 64 -10.90 19.99 -15.17
CA LYS A 64 -12.10 19.77 -14.35
C LYS A 64 -13.02 18.73 -14.98
N SER A 65 -13.31 18.87 -16.28
CA SER A 65 -14.16 17.92 -16.99
C SER A 65 -13.58 16.50 -17.01
N VAL A 66 -12.28 16.35 -17.26
CA VAL A 66 -11.60 15.04 -17.24
C VAL A 66 -11.61 14.44 -15.84
N ILE A 67 -11.22 15.21 -14.82
CA ILE A 67 -11.19 14.77 -13.43
C ILE A 67 -12.59 14.35 -12.96
N ASP A 68 -13.62 15.13 -13.30
CA ASP A 68 -15.01 14.80 -12.96
C ASP A 68 -15.51 13.54 -13.67
N VAL A 69 -15.04 13.28 -14.89
CA VAL A 69 -15.32 12.03 -15.60
C VAL A 69 -14.63 10.85 -14.90
N HIS A 70 -13.35 10.95 -14.58
CA HIS A 70 -12.64 9.88 -13.87
C HIS A 70 -13.27 9.65 -12.49
N HIS A 71 -13.45 10.68 -11.68
CA HIS A 71 -14.02 10.57 -10.33
C HIS A 71 -15.41 9.94 -10.32
N ARG A 72 -16.31 10.32 -11.24
CA ARG A 72 -17.68 9.78 -11.28
C ARG A 72 -17.78 8.35 -11.81
N ASN A 73 -16.88 7.95 -12.71
CA ASN A 73 -16.96 6.66 -13.40
C ASN A 73 -15.99 5.61 -12.85
N ARG A 74 -15.06 5.98 -11.95
CA ARG A 74 -14.12 5.07 -11.31
C ARG A 74 -14.86 3.97 -10.57
N VAL A 75 -14.45 2.72 -10.78
CA VAL A 75 -14.97 1.57 -10.05
C VAL A 75 -13.81 0.78 -9.49
N TYR A 76 -13.86 0.56 -8.18
CA TYR A 76 -12.82 -0.17 -7.44
C TYR A 76 -13.22 -1.61 -7.24
N PHE A 77 -12.26 -2.50 -7.44
CA PHE A 77 -12.40 -3.93 -7.29
C PHE A 77 -11.33 -4.49 -6.37
N ARG A 78 -11.66 -5.60 -5.70
CA ARG A 78 -10.74 -6.46 -4.98
C ARG A 78 -10.73 -7.82 -5.64
N MET A 79 -9.55 -8.45 -5.70
CA MET A 79 -9.39 -9.80 -6.19
C MET A 79 -8.99 -10.70 -5.02
N ASN A 80 -9.88 -11.65 -4.70
CA ASN A 80 -9.58 -12.64 -3.68
C ASN A 80 -9.19 -13.95 -4.36
N LEU A 81 -8.20 -14.62 -3.79
CA LEU A 81 -7.70 -15.91 -4.22
C LEU A 81 -7.88 -16.94 -3.10
N GLU A 82 -8.26 -18.16 -3.47
CA GLU A 82 -8.28 -19.31 -2.57
C GLU A 82 -7.55 -20.46 -3.24
N TRP A 83 -6.53 -20.98 -2.57
CA TRP A 83 -5.83 -22.18 -3.00
C TRP A 83 -6.55 -23.42 -2.51
N THR A 84 -6.74 -24.39 -3.40
CA THR A 84 -7.38 -25.66 -3.11
C THR A 84 -6.51 -26.81 -3.62
N GLU A 85 -6.81 -28.04 -3.21
CA GLU A 85 -6.17 -29.24 -3.76
C GLU A 85 -6.40 -29.42 -5.28
N HIS A 86 -7.42 -28.75 -5.83
CA HIS A 86 -7.82 -28.83 -7.24
C HIS A 86 -7.36 -27.61 -8.07
N GLY A 87 -6.63 -26.66 -7.48
CA GLY A 87 -6.16 -25.45 -8.14
C GLY A 87 -6.57 -24.16 -7.42
N ILE A 88 -6.63 -23.06 -8.17
CA ILE A 88 -6.79 -21.69 -7.67
C ILE A 88 -8.19 -21.19 -7.99
N LYS A 89 -8.99 -20.96 -6.96
CA LYS A 89 -10.25 -20.22 -7.11
C LYS A 89 -9.95 -18.74 -7.05
N HIS A 90 -10.71 -17.95 -7.81
CA HIS A 90 -10.61 -16.51 -7.81
C HIS A 90 -11.99 -15.87 -7.86
N ALA A 91 -12.12 -14.71 -7.24
CA ALA A 91 -13.33 -13.90 -7.30
C ALA A 91 -12.98 -12.42 -7.30
N PHE A 92 -13.72 -11.64 -8.08
CA PHE A 92 -13.65 -10.19 -8.03
C PHE A 92 -14.86 -9.64 -7.30
N PHE A 93 -14.61 -8.69 -6.41
CA PHE A 93 -15.64 -8.00 -5.64
C PHE A 93 -15.55 -6.51 -5.90
N LYS A 94 -16.70 -5.84 -5.94
CA LYS A 94 -16.73 -4.37 -5.95
C LYS A 94 -16.45 -3.86 -4.53
N ASP A 95 -15.61 -2.85 -4.39
CA ASP A 95 -15.13 -2.39 -3.07
C ASP A 95 -16.28 -1.94 -2.13
N ASP A 96 -17.32 -1.32 -2.69
CA ASP A 96 -18.50 -0.85 -1.94
C ASP A 96 -19.49 -1.97 -1.56
N HIS A 97 -19.30 -3.19 -2.08
CA HIS A 97 -20.19 -4.33 -1.88
C HIS A 97 -19.40 -5.63 -1.77
N ARG A 98 -18.98 -5.98 -0.55
CA ARG A 98 -18.18 -7.19 -0.25
C ARG A 98 -18.80 -8.50 -0.75
N ASP A 99 -20.11 -8.53 -0.99
CA ASP A 99 -20.83 -9.74 -1.42
C ASP A 99 -21.20 -9.74 -2.91
N THR A 100 -20.97 -8.64 -3.65
CA THR A 100 -21.31 -8.59 -5.08
C THR A 100 -20.13 -9.03 -5.92
N ARG A 101 -20.20 -10.27 -6.41
CA ARG A 101 -19.24 -10.81 -7.37
C ARG A 101 -19.37 -10.14 -8.72
N VAL A 102 -18.21 -9.94 -9.34
CA VAL A 102 -18.09 -9.35 -10.67
C VAL A 102 -17.29 -10.29 -11.56
N SER A 103 -17.70 -10.42 -12.82
CA SER A 103 -16.94 -11.21 -13.79
C SER A 103 -15.75 -10.41 -14.33
N LEU A 104 -14.71 -11.13 -14.74
CA LEU A 104 -13.56 -10.52 -15.44
C LEU A 104 -14.00 -9.69 -16.66
N GLU A 105 -15.03 -10.12 -17.38
CA GLU A 105 -15.57 -9.40 -18.54
C GLU A 105 -16.14 -8.03 -18.17
N THR A 106 -16.79 -7.90 -17.01
CA THR A 106 -17.27 -6.60 -16.52
C THR A 106 -16.12 -5.64 -16.22
N ILE A 107 -15.03 -6.13 -15.62
CA ILE A 107 -13.81 -5.33 -15.37
C ILE A 107 -13.24 -4.85 -16.70
N ARG A 108 -13.11 -5.75 -17.68
CA ARG A 108 -12.56 -5.43 -19.01
C ARG A 108 -13.41 -4.44 -19.80
N ARG A 109 -14.74 -4.56 -19.75
CA ARG A 109 -15.66 -3.59 -20.38
C ARG A 109 -15.50 -2.19 -19.80
N ASN A 110 -15.09 -2.09 -18.54
CA ASN A 110 -14.81 -0.84 -17.86
C ASN A 110 -13.31 -0.56 -17.71
N ALA A 111 -12.43 -1.14 -18.53
CA ALA A 111 -10.97 -1.10 -18.30
C ALA A 111 -10.41 0.31 -18.08
N ARG A 112 -10.99 1.34 -18.71
CA ARG A 112 -10.59 2.75 -18.54
C ARG A 112 -10.77 3.24 -17.09
N PHE A 113 -11.81 2.80 -16.40
CA PHE A 113 -12.17 3.30 -15.07
C PHE A 113 -12.11 2.23 -13.98
N ALA A 114 -11.92 0.97 -14.35
CA ALA A 114 -11.76 -0.14 -13.42
C ALA A 114 -10.38 -0.07 -12.76
N ARG A 115 -10.35 -0.21 -11.43
CA ARG A 115 -9.12 -0.23 -10.63
C ARG A 115 -9.15 -1.39 -9.66
N ILE A 116 -8.14 -2.25 -9.69
CA ILE A 116 -7.94 -3.29 -8.68
C ILE A 116 -7.08 -2.69 -7.59
N ILE A 117 -7.69 -2.50 -6.42
CA ILE A 117 -7.03 -1.88 -5.27
C ILE A 117 -6.46 -2.90 -4.32
N GLU A 118 -6.88 -4.16 -4.39
CA GLU A 118 -6.42 -5.20 -3.47
C GLU A 118 -6.36 -6.52 -4.20
N ILE A 119 -5.25 -7.23 -4.04
CA ILE A 119 -5.12 -8.65 -4.36
C ILE A 119 -4.75 -9.33 -3.06
N SER A 120 -5.60 -10.24 -2.60
CA SER A 120 -5.38 -10.97 -1.36
C SER A 120 -5.68 -12.45 -1.51
N ASP A 121 -4.92 -13.30 -0.81
CA ASP A 121 -5.46 -14.62 -0.49
C ASP A 121 -6.40 -14.52 0.70
N THR A 122 -7.41 -15.37 0.71
CA THR A 122 -8.37 -15.41 1.81
C THR A 122 -8.22 -16.74 2.52
N PRO A 123 -7.60 -16.80 3.71
CA PRO A 123 -7.49 -18.02 4.50
C PRO A 123 -8.83 -18.40 5.13
N LEU A 124 -9.82 -17.49 5.09
CA LEU A 124 -11.13 -17.69 5.69
C LEU A 124 -11.94 -18.69 4.86
N ARG A 125 -11.76 -19.97 5.19
CA ARG A 125 -12.55 -21.16 4.79
C ARG A 125 -14.07 -21.04 5.08
N HIS A 126 -14.56 -19.86 5.45
CA HIS A 126 -15.90 -19.62 5.94
C HIS A 126 -16.78 -18.83 4.97
N PHE A 127 -16.24 -18.37 3.84
CA PHE A 127 -17.08 -17.76 2.82
C PHE A 127 -17.83 -18.85 2.05
N SER A 128 -19.13 -18.95 2.33
CA SER A 128 -20.05 -19.92 1.69
C SER A 128 -20.02 -19.86 0.17
N TRP A 129 -19.68 -18.70 -0.37
CA TRP A 129 -19.66 -18.44 -1.80
C TRP A 129 -18.55 -19.21 -2.54
N TRP A 130 -17.44 -19.59 -1.90
CA TRP A 130 -16.37 -20.36 -2.56
C TRP A 130 -16.83 -21.72 -3.09
N LYS A 131 -17.95 -22.25 -2.56
CA LYS A 131 -18.55 -23.51 -3.01
C LYS A 131 -18.98 -23.48 -4.47
N ASP A 132 -19.34 -22.30 -4.98
CA ASP A 132 -19.87 -22.13 -6.34
C ASP A 132 -18.79 -21.64 -7.34
N ILE A 133 -17.51 -21.65 -6.96
CA ILE A 133 -16.40 -21.26 -7.84
C ILE A 133 -15.58 -22.49 -8.17
N ASP A 134 -15.44 -22.76 -9.46
CA ASP A 134 -14.56 -23.81 -9.95
C ASP A 134 -13.09 -23.36 -9.84
N PRO A 135 -12.20 -24.23 -9.34
CA PRO A 135 -10.77 -23.94 -9.30
C PRO A 135 -10.20 -23.92 -10.73
N LEU A 136 -9.26 -23.00 -10.96
CA LEU A 136 -8.46 -22.93 -12.17
C LEU A 136 -7.11 -23.62 -11.97
N GLY A 137 -6.55 -24.19 -13.04
CA GLY A 137 -5.14 -24.56 -13.04
C GLY A 137 -4.23 -23.32 -12.89
N GLU A 138 -2.98 -23.53 -12.50
CA GLU A 138 -2.02 -22.44 -12.29
C GLU A 138 -1.85 -21.57 -13.54
N ALA A 139 -1.76 -22.19 -14.73
CA ALA A 139 -1.60 -21.48 -16.00
C ALA A 139 -2.84 -20.66 -16.38
N GLU A 140 -4.04 -21.14 -16.07
CA GLU A 140 -5.28 -20.39 -16.28
C GLU A 140 -5.39 -19.20 -15.32
N ALA A 141 -5.02 -19.40 -14.05
CA ALA A 141 -5.01 -18.35 -13.03
C ALA A 141 -3.97 -17.25 -13.35
N GLU A 142 -2.78 -17.64 -13.78
CA GLU A 142 -1.75 -16.72 -14.28
C GLU A 142 -2.29 -15.85 -15.41
N LYS A 143 -2.94 -16.46 -16.42
CA LYS A 143 -3.57 -15.71 -17.53
C LYS A 143 -4.66 -14.74 -17.05
N VAL A 144 -5.37 -15.04 -15.96
CA VAL A 144 -6.35 -14.11 -15.38
C VAL A 144 -5.64 -12.92 -14.75
N LEU A 145 -4.59 -13.17 -13.94
CA LEU A 145 -3.78 -12.14 -13.30
C LEU A 145 -3.10 -11.22 -14.32
N GLU A 146 -2.50 -11.77 -15.36
CA GLU A 146 -1.88 -11.00 -16.44
C GLU A 146 -2.88 -10.08 -17.15
N LYS A 147 -4.10 -10.58 -17.39
CA LYS A 147 -5.15 -9.79 -18.06
C LYS A 147 -5.61 -8.60 -17.24
N VAL A 148 -5.55 -8.70 -15.91
CA VAL A 148 -5.99 -7.62 -15.02
C VAL A 148 -4.85 -6.74 -14.52
N ALA A 149 -3.59 -7.14 -14.75
CA ALA A 149 -2.42 -6.37 -14.33
C ALA A 149 -2.46 -4.89 -14.74
N PRO A 150 -2.88 -4.51 -15.97
CA PRO A 150 -2.97 -3.10 -16.35
C PRO A 150 -4.08 -2.30 -15.63
N GLN A 151 -4.98 -2.97 -14.90
CA GLN A 151 -6.00 -2.34 -14.07
C GLN A 151 -5.61 -2.28 -12.59
N ILE A 152 -4.45 -2.82 -12.19
CA ILE A 152 -3.97 -2.72 -10.81
C ILE A 152 -3.62 -1.26 -10.51
N ASP A 153 -4.26 -0.72 -9.48
CA ASP A 153 -4.03 0.66 -9.06
C ASP A 153 -2.63 0.79 -8.44
N GLN A 154 -2.00 1.95 -8.61
CA GLN A 154 -0.70 2.22 -7.99
C GLN A 154 -0.83 2.26 -6.45
N SER A 155 -1.97 2.70 -5.92
CA SER A 155 -2.24 2.65 -4.48
C SER A 155 -2.68 1.27 -4.01
N SER A 156 -2.52 0.21 -4.81
CA SER A 156 -3.02 -1.12 -4.48
C SER A 156 -2.22 -1.80 -3.37
N TYR A 157 -2.86 -2.82 -2.79
CA TYR A 157 -2.31 -3.68 -1.75
C TYR A 157 -2.17 -5.09 -2.31
N LEU A 158 -1.04 -5.73 -2.04
CA LEU A 158 -0.84 -7.16 -2.21
C LEU A 158 -0.75 -7.78 -0.81
N PHE A 159 -1.77 -8.52 -0.40
CA PHE A 159 -1.83 -9.17 0.91
C PHE A 159 -1.69 -10.68 0.78
N TRP A 160 -0.78 -11.27 1.54
CA TRP A 160 -0.63 -12.72 1.58
C TRP A 160 -0.55 -13.25 3.00
N PHE A 161 -1.52 -14.09 3.38
CA PHE A 161 -1.53 -14.73 4.68
C PHE A 161 -0.45 -15.83 4.75
N PHE A 162 0.22 -15.90 5.90
CA PHE A 162 1.53 -16.53 6.04
C PHE A 162 1.59 -18.05 5.84
N ASP A 163 0.44 -18.72 5.69
CA ASP A 163 0.34 -20.18 5.71
C ASP A 163 0.34 -20.86 4.33
N LEU A 164 0.31 -20.10 3.21
CA LEU A 164 0.09 -20.66 1.86
C LEU A 164 1.13 -20.17 0.83
N PRO A 165 2.38 -20.67 0.85
CA PRO A 165 3.46 -20.17 -0.02
C PRO A 165 3.30 -20.51 -1.51
N ASN A 166 2.58 -21.59 -1.87
CA ASN A 166 2.50 -22.04 -3.27
C ASN A 166 1.65 -21.11 -4.13
N SER A 167 0.54 -20.62 -3.60
CA SER A 167 -0.35 -19.68 -4.25
C SER A 167 0.32 -18.33 -4.51
N GLN A 168 1.15 -17.90 -3.56
CA GLN A 168 1.95 -16.69 -3.73
C GLN A 168 2.86 -16.79 -4.97
N LYS A 169 3.50 -17.95 -5.22
CA LYS A 169 4.40 -18.13 -6.38
C LYS A 169 3.73 -17.81 -7.71
N VAL A 170 2.50 -18.28 -7.91
CA VAL A 170 1.74 -18.04 -9.16
C VAL A 170 1.42 -16.55 -9.31
N VAL A 171 1.02 -15.89 -8.22
CA VAL A 171 0.72 -14.45 -8.23
C VAL A 171 1.97 -13.62 -8.52
N LEU A 172 3.06 -13.93 -7.83
CA LEU A 172 4.33 -13.23 -8.03
C LEU A 172 4.85 -13.44 -9.46
N ALA A 173 4.82 -14.66 -9.98
CA ALA A 173 5.24 -14.93 -11.37
C ALA A 173 4.40 -14.14 -12.39
N ALA A 174 3.07 -14.11 -12.20
CA ALA A 174 2.18 -13.42 -13.11
C ALA A 174 2.39 -11.90 -13.11
N LEU A 175 2.65 -11.31 -11.93
CA LEU A 175 2.65 -9.86 -11.71
C LEU A 175 4.05 -9.23 -11.65
N PHE A 176 5.11 -10.05 -11.54
CA PHE A 176 6.50 -9.59 -11.58
C PHE A 176 6.71 -8.73 -12.83
N ASN A 177 7.28 -7.54 -12.66
CA ASN A 177 7.47 -6.51 -13.70
C ASN A 177 6.23 -5.92 -14.41
N LYS A 178 5.02 -6.37 -14.05
CA LYS A 178 3.76 -5.91 -14.67
C LYS A 178 2.91 -5.04 -13.74
N ALA A 179 3.12 -5.15 -12.44
CA ALA A 179 2.38 -4.42 -11.43
C ALA A 179 3.29 -3.87 -10.33
N TYR A 180 2.84 -2.78 -9.72
CA TYR A 180 3.52 -2.09 -8.65
C TYR A 180 2.51 -1.86 -7.53
N PHE A 181 2.94 -2.03 -6.29
CA PHE A 181 2.07 -1.98 -5.13
C PHE A 181 2.52 -0.91 -4.14
N SER A 182 1.56 -0.28 -3.46
CA SER A 182 1.86 0.64 -2.37
C SER A 182 2.13 -0.10 -1.07
N VAL A 183 1.53 -1.27 -0.91
CA VAL A 183 1.71 -2.13 0.26
C VAL A 183 1.88 -3.56 -0.20
N VAL A 184 2.91 -4.22 0.33
CA VAL A 184 3.27 -5.58 -0.03
C VAL A 184 3.43 -6.38 1.25
N GLU A 185 2.63 -7.43 1.39
CA GLU A 185 2.71 -8.42 2.46
C GLU A 185 3.03 -9.78 1.85
N LEU A 186 4.19 -10.34 2.18
CA LEU A 186 4.75 -11.52 1.52
C LEU A 186 5.35 -12.51 2.51
N SER A 187 5.11 -13.80 2.25
CA SER A 187 5.89 -14.89 2.81
C SER A 187 7.08 -15.23 1.92
N TYR A 188 8.14 -15.79 2.50
CA TYR A 188 9.24 -16.28 1.69
C TYR A 188 8.85 -17.61 1.02
N CYS A 189 8.71 -17.63 -0.31
CA CYS A 189 8.43 -18.84 -1.08
C CYS A 189 9.56 -19.18 -2.06
N GLY A 190 10.78 -18.74 -1.75
CA GLY A 190 12.00 -18.92 -2.54
C GLY A 190 12.45 -17.64 -3.23
N GLN A 191 13.37 -17.78 -4.20
CA GLN A 191 14.00 -16.65 -4.88
C GLN A 191 12.99 -15.70 -5.53
N ILE A 192 11.86 -16.21 -6.02
CA ILE A 192 10.83 -15.38 -6.65
C ILE A 192 10.21 -14.32 -5.71
N SER A 193 10.05 -14.63 -4.41
CA SER A 193 9.61 -13.62 -3.42
C SER A 193 10.67 -12.54 -3.23
N TYR A 194 11.95 -12.95 -3.18
CA TYR A 194 13.07 -12.05 -2.99
C TYR A 194 13.23 -11.11 -4.19
N ASP A 195 13.26 -11.65 -5.40
CA ASP A 195 13.38 -10.90 -6.65
C ASP A 195 12.20 -9.93 -6.79
N PHE A 196 10.97 -10.39 -6.49
CA PHE A 196 9.78 -9.54 -6.54
C PHE A 196 9.88 -8.38 -5.54
N LEU A 197 10.28 -8.65 -4.30
CA LEU A 197 10.45 -7.62 -3.28
C LEU A 197 11.52 -6.58 -3.69
N GLU A 198 12.68 -7.05 -4.15
CA GLU A 198 13.74 -6.19 -4.67
C GLU A 198 13.26 -5.34 -5.85
N PHE A 199 12.52 -5.95 -6.78
CA PHE A 199 11.93 -5.23 -7.90
C PHE A 199 10.96 -4.13 -7.44
N GLN A 200 10.08 -4.41 -6.47
CA GLN A 200 9.16 -3.40 -5.92
C GLN A 200 9.94 -2.26 -5.24
N ILE A 201 10.92 -2.56 -4.40
CA ILE A 201 11.73 -1.54 -3.70
C ILE A 201 12.44 -0.61 -4.69
N ASN A 202 12.98 -1.17 -5.78
CA ASN A 202 13.76 -0.42 -6.75
C ASN A 202 12.92 0.36 -7.77
N ASN A 203 11.67 -0.05 -8.01
CA ASN A 203 10.89 0.45 -9.14
C ASN A 203 9.50 1.02 -8.79
N ALA A 204 8.97 0.77 -7.57
CA ALA A 204 7.66 1.28 -7.16
C ALA A 204 7.79 2.58 -6.35
N PRO A 205 7.63 3.77 -6.95
CA PRO A 205 7.86 5.06 -6.25
C PRO A 205 6.83 5.36 -5.15
N PHE A 206 5.76 4.58 -5.07
CA PHE A 206 4.66 4.70 -4.11
C PHE A 206 4.61 3.54 -3.10
N LEU A 207 5.60 2.63 -3.13
CA LEU A 207 5.75 1.62 -2.10
C LEU A 207 5.98 2.32 -0.76
N ARG A 208 5.05 2.15 0.16
CA ARG A 208 5.06 2.77 1.49
C ARG A 208 5.11 1.77 2.61
N SER A 209 4.75 0.52 2.37
CA SER A 209 4.82 -0.50 3.42
C SER A 209 5.18 -1.88 2.89
N ILE A 210 6.06 -2.54 3.64
CA ILE A 210 6.48 -3.92 3.42
C ILE A 210 6.19 -4.68 4.70
N THR A 211 5.46 -5.77 4.59
CA THR A 211 5.21 -6.72 5.66
C THR A 211 5.78 -8.08 5.26
N LEU A 212 6.72 -8.60 6.02
CA LEU A 212 7.36 -9.89 5.72
C LEU A 212 6.89 -10.95 6.71
N GLY A 213 6.44 -12.07 6.16
CA GLY A 213 6.09 -13.30 6.87
C GLY A 213 7.28 -14.12 7.33
N GLU A 214 7.06 -15.43 7.42
CA GLU A 214 8.08 -16.36 7.90
C GLU A 214 9.18 -16.67 6.86
N ARG A 215 10.30 -17.20 7.36
CA ARG A 215 11.37 -17.91 6.60
C ARG A 215 12.18 -17.07 5.62
N TRP A 216 12.11 -15.75 5.73
CA TRP A 216 12.97 -14.87 4.94
C TRP A 216 14.45 -15.05 5.32
N PRO A 217 15.38 -15.11 4.34
CA PRO A 217 16.81 -15.21 4.63
C PRO A 217 17.35 -13.90 5.19
N GLN A 218 18.40 -13.97 6.02
CA GLN A 218 19.06 -12.79 6.63
C GLN A 218 19.46 -11.70 5.60
N SER A 219 19.75 -12.09 4.35
CA SER A 219 20.06 -11.14 3.28
C SER A 219 18.94 -10.14 2.96
N VAL A 220 17.68 -10.44 3.31
CA VAL A 220 16.56 -9.51 3.09
C VAL A 220 16.71 -8.22 3.91
N LEU A 221 17.42 -8.26 5.03
CA LEU A 221 17.59 -7.09 5.89
C LEU A 221 18.28 -5.93 5.16
N SER A 222 19.22 -6.23 4.27
CA SER A 222 19.88 -5.23 3.42
C SER A 222 18.89 -4.57 2.46
N LEU A 223 17.95 -5.32 1.88
CA LEU A 223 16.89 -4.75 1.04
C LEU A 223 15.94 -3.85 1.84
N LEU A 224 15.54 -4.30 3.03
CA LEU A 224 14.69 -3.50 3.93
C LEU A 224 15.37 -2.20 4.36
N ALA A 225 16.69 -2.24 4.59
CA ALA A 225 17.46 -1.04 4.88
C ALA A 225 17.44 -0.07 3.69
N ILE A 226 17.64 -0.56 2.46
CA ILE A 226 17.54 0.27 1.24
C ILE A 226 16.16 0.92 1.14
N PHE A 227 15.10 0.14 1.32
CA PHE A 227 13.72 0.64 1.29
C PHE A 227 13.48 1.76 2.32
N CYS A 228 13.85 1.52 3.57
CA CYS A 228 13.73 2.48 4.65
C CYS A 228 14.52 3.77 4.41
N LEU A 229 15.76 3.66 3.92
CA LEU A 229 16.64 4.80 3.68
C LEU A 229 16.24 5.62 2.44
N ASN A 230 15.49 5.03 1.51
CA ASN A 230 14.96 5.72 0.32
C ASN A 230 13.62 6.43 0.58
N GLY A 231 13.14 6.44 1.83
CA GLY A 231 11.91 7.15 2.23
C GLY A 231 11.94 8.64 1.87
N LYS A 232 10.77 9.18 1.51
CA LYS A 232 10.60 10.61 1.17
C LYS A 232 9.67 11.28 2.19
N PRO A 233 9.85 12.58 2.48
CA PRO A 233 8.90 13.34 3.30
C PRO A 233 7.46 13.16 2.80
N GLY A 234 6.50 12.98 3.72
CA GLY A 234 5.09 12.71 3.40
C GLY A 234 4.75 11.24 3.13
N THR A 235 5.74 10.37 2.93
CA THR A 235 5.53 8.91 2.79
C THR A 235 6.56 8.17 3.64
N ALA A 236 6.21 7.91 4.91
CA ALA A 236 7.06 7.12 5.79
C ALA A 236 7.08 5.64 5.37
N PRO A 237 8.23 5.08 4.96
CA PRO A 237 8.35 3.64 4.76
C PRO A 237 8.04 2.93 6.08
N ALA A 238 7.15 1.94 6.01
CA ALA A 238 6.81 1.09 7.14
C ALA A 238 7.21 -0.35 6.86
N VAL A 239 8.17 -0.86 7.62
CA VAL A 239 8.57 -2.26 7.60
C VAL A 239 7.94 -2.94 8.80
N ARG A 240 7.25 -4.05 8.55
CA ARG A 240 6.77 -4.97 9.59
C ARG A 240 7.32 -6.35 9.33
N LEU A 241 7.96 -6.94 10.33
CA LEU A 241 8.31 -8.35 10.31
C LEU A 241 7.26 -9.09 11.14
N HIS A 242 6.73 -10.20 10.64
CA HIS A 242 5.99 -11.15 11.46
C HIS A 242 6.97 -12.15 12.06
N ARG A 243 6.49 -12.91 13.05
CA ARG A 243 7.29 -13.94 13.73
C ARG A 243 7.95 -14.84 12.70
N SER A 244 9.24 -14.65 12.50
CA SER A 244 10.08 -15.46 11.62
C SER A 244 11.19 -16.05 12.48
N SER A 245 11.35 -17.36 12.46
CA SER A 245 12.34 -18.06 13.28
C SER A 245 13.79 -17.72 12.91
N ASP A 246 14.03 -17.19 11.71
CA ASP A 246 15.36 -17.21 11.09
C ASP A 246 15.99 -15.82 10.93
N LEU A 247 15.22 -14.75 11.14
CA LEU A 247 15.70 -13.37 11.03
C LEU A 247 16.12 -12.84 12.40
N VAL A 248 17.37 -12.38 12.48
CA VAL A 248 17.92 -11.74 13.69
C VAL A 248 18.26 -10.30 13.39
N ILE A 249 17.58 -9.38 14.07
CA ILE A 249 17.87 -7.96 14.09
C ILE A 249 18.91 -7.70 15.18
N ASP A 250 20.17 -7.72 14.77
CA ASP A 250 21.29 -7.48 15.67
C ASP A 250 21.52 -5.98 15.96
N ARG A 251 22.39 -5.73 16.93
CA ARG A 251 22.82 -4.37 17.29
C ARG A 251 23.37 -3.59 16.09
N GLY A 252 24.19 -4.21 15.24
CA GLY A 252 24.85 -3.53 14.13
C GLY A 252 23.85 -3.04 13.10
N TYR A 253 22.82 -3.84 12.81
CA TYR A 253 21.74 -3.47 11.91
C TYR A 253 20.94 -2.26 12.42
N MET A 254 20.62 -2.24 13.71
CA MET A 254 19.93 -1.12 14.34
C MET A 254 20.81 0.15 14.43
N GLU A 255 22.09 0.00 14.75
CA GLU A 255 23.05 1.12 14.80
C GLU A 255 23.24 1.75 13.41
N ASN A 256 23.25 0.94 12.35
CA ASN A 256 23.34 1.45 10.97
C ASN A 256 22.22 2.44 10.64
N PHE A 257 20.97 2.16 11.03
CA PHE A 257 19.88 3.13 10.82
C PHE A 257 20.07 4.43 11.59
N LEU A 258 20.54 4.34 12.84
CA LEU A 258 20.82 5.53 13.65
C LEU A 258 21.96 6.35 13.06
N ASP A 259 23.01 5.71 12.53
CA ASP A 259 24.14 6.40 11.92
C ASP A 259 23.75 7.06 10.58
N CYS A 260 22.94 6.39 9.75
CA CYS A 260 22.34 7.00 8.56
C CYS A 260 21.46 8.20 8.93
N TRP A 261 20.61 8.06 9.94
CA TRP A 261 19.76 9.15 10.43
C TRP A 261 20.58 10.32 10.96
N LYS A 262 21.63 10.09 11.76
CA LYS A 262 22.54 11.15 12.24
C LYS A 262 23.27 11.88 11.13
N THR A 263 23.56 11.19 10.03
CA THR A 263 24.31 11.76 8.90
C THR A 263 23.40 12.62 8.02
N ASN A 264 22.19 12.14 7.74
CA ASN A 264 21.28 12.78 6.78
C ASN A 264 20.23 13.66 7.46
N GLY A 265 19.94 13.40 8.73
CA GLY A 265 18.96 14.08 9.58
C GLY A 265 17.49 13.97 9.16
N MET A 266 17.24 13.48 7.95
CA MET A 266 15.94 13.19 7.38
C MET A 266 15.77 11.68 7.23
N LEU A 267 15.21 11.06 8.26
CA LEU A 267 14.68 9.70 8.18
C LEU A 267 13.27 9.73 8.76
N HIS A 268 12.31 9.19 8.03
CA HIS A 268 10.92 9.08 8.47
C HIS A 268 10.47 7.66 8.19
N MET A 269 10.57 6.77 9.16
CA MET A 269 10.29 5.36 8.97
C MET A 269 9.74 4.71 10.23
N TYR A 270 9.03 3.60 10.01
CA TYR A 270 8.53 2.71 11.06
C TYR A 270 9.13 1.33 10.87
N PHE A 271 9.82 0.82 11.89
CA PHE A 271 10.34 -0.54 11.89
C PHE A 271 9.68 -1.33 13.02
N LEU A 272 8.79 -2.24 12.63
CA LEU A 272 8.06 -3.11 13.53
C LEU A 272 8.61 -4.53 13.46
N CYS A 273 8.93 -5.11 14.61
CA CYS A 273 9.55 -6.41 14.73
C CYS A 273 9.18 -7.10 16.05
N PRO A 274 8.81 -8.39 16.03
CA PRO A 274 8.63 -9.20 17.22
C PRO A 274 9.87 -9.21 18.10
N ASN A 275 9.66 -9.22 19.41
CA ASN A 275 10.72 -9.11 20.41
C ASN A 275 11.77 -10.21 20.31
N GLU A 276 11.34 -11.42 19.96
CA GLU A 276 12.16 -12.62 19.81
C GLU A 276 13.17 -12.53 18.66
N MET A 277 12.95 -11.62 17.71
CA MET A 277 13.82 -11.44 16.55
C MET A 277 14.92 -10.41 16.81
N VAL A 278 14.87 -9.67 17.91
CA VAL A 278 15.77 -8.53 18.15
C VAL A 278 16.75 -8.86 19.27
N ASP A 279 18.04 -8.67 19.00
CA ASP A 279 19.11 -8.79 19.99
C ASP A 279 18.83 -7.91 21.22
N GLU A 280 18.56 -8.56 22.36
CA GLU A 280 18.17 -7.88 23.60
C GLU A 280 19.28 -7.00 24.16
N GLU A 281 20.54 -7.43 24.06
CA GLU A 281 21.68 -6.65 24.51
C GLU A 281 21.85 -5.40 23.64
N GLY A 282 21.79 -5.56 22.32
CA GLY A 282 21.78 -4.47 21.35
C GLY A 282 20.68 -3.46 21.64
N ARG A 283 19.46 -3.93 21.89
CA ARG A 283 18.32 -3.06 22.21
C ARG A 283 18.52 -2.29 23.51
N ARG A 284 18.97 -2.96 24.59
CA ARG A 284 19.28 -2.31 25.87
C ARG A 284 20.38 -1.26 25.71
N ALA A 285 21.42 -1.57 24.93
CA ALA A 285 22.49 -0.62 24.62
C ALA A 285 21.98 0.62 23.88
N LEU A 286 21.05 0.45 22.93
CA LEU A 286 20.41 1.58 22.23
C LEU A 286 19.52 2.41 23.14
N MET A 287 18.71 1.76 23.99
CA MET A 287 17.87 2.45 24.97
C MET A 287 18.70 3.35 25.90
N GLY A 288 19.91 2.92 26.27
CA GLY A 288 20.82 3.71 27.11
C GLY A 288 21.43 4.96 26.44
N LYS A 289 21.26 5.15 25.12
CA LYS A 289 21.80 6.32 24.40
C LYS A 289 20.88 7.54 24.40
N GLY A 290 19.58 7.36 24.65
CA GLY A 290 18.58 8.43 24.58
C GLY A 290 18.04 8.87 25.94
N VAL A 291 17.12 9.83 25.90
CA VAL A 291 16.36 10.28 27.08
C VAL A 291 15.15 9.37 27.24
N VAL A 292 15.06 8.68 28.39
CA VAL A 292 13.92 7.82 28.70
C VAL A 292 12.69 8.69 28.95
N THR A 293 11.63 8.45 28.17
CA THR A 293 10.38 9.22 28.25
C THR A 293 9.17 8.29 28.23
N GLU A 294 8.13 8.65 28.96
CA GLU A 294 6.84 7.97 28.95
C GLU A 294 5.99 8.53 27.81
N TYR A 295 5.63 7.70 26.83
CA TYR A 295 4.83 8.12 25.67
C TYR A 295 3.34 7.74 25.79
N GLU A 296 3.04 6.75 26.64
CA GLU A 296 1.70 6.34 27.06
C GLU A 296 1.78 5.93 28.53
N THR A 297 0.66 6.00 29.28
CA THR A 297 0.66 5.67 30.72
C THR A 297 1.24 4.28 31.00
N GLY A 298 2.37 4.24 31.69
CA GLY A 298 3.13 3.03 32.03
C GLY A 298 4.05 2.49 30.92
N ARG A 299 4.15 3.17 29.77
CA ARG A 299 4.98 2.75 28.64
C ARG A 299 6.12 3.75 28.38
N LEU A 300 7.33 3.25 28.56
CA LEU A 300 8.57 4.01 28.37
C LEU A 300 9.11 3.78 26.96
N CYS A 301 9.86 4.76 26.45
CA CYS A 301 10.69 4.65 25.25
C CYS A 301 11.99 5.43 25.48
N SER A 302 12.99 5.21 24.65
CA SER A 302 14.20 6.03 24.63
C SER A 302 14.17 6.94 23.40
N VAL A 303 14.23 8.25 23.62
CA VAL A 303 14.16 9.25 22.57
C VAL A 303 15.54 9.87 22.36
N LEU A 304 16.05 9.80 21.14
CA LEU A 304 17.27 10.46 20.71
C LEU A 304 16.87 11.67 19.85
N LYS A 305 17.34 12.87 20.23
CA LYS A 305 17.18 14.08 19.40
C LYS A 305 18.29 14.14 18.36
N HIS A 306 17.97 14.52 17.13
CA HIS A 306 18.99 14.89 16.17
C HIS A 306 19.69 16.18 16.63
N GLU A 307 21.00 16.30 16.40
CA GLU A 307 21.77 17.47 16.87
C GLU A 307 21.43 18.73 16.07
N THR A 308 21.20 18.60 14.77
CA THR A 308 21.00 19.73 13.85
C THR A 308 19.63 19.81 13.20
N GLU A 309 18.87 18.70 13.20
CA GLU A 309 17.62 18.62 12.45
C GLU A 309 16.43 18.55 13.39
N LYS A 310 15.27 18.94 12.88
CA LYS A 310 13.99 18.85 13.61
C LYS A 310 13.44 17.43 13.59
N SER A 311 14.24 16.45 14.02
CA SER A 311 13.88 15.03 14.00
C SER A 311 14.32 14.30 15.27
N ILE A 312 13.65 13.17 15.54
CA ILE A 312 13.97 12.27 16.64
C ILE A 312 14.00 10.82 16.15
N ALA A 313 14.79 10.00 16.82
CA ALA A 313 14.70 8.55 16.76
C ALA A 313 14.14 8.03 18.09
N VAL A 314 13.22 7.07 18.02
CA VAL A 314 12.55 6.48 19.18
C VAL A 314 12.82 4.98 19.17
N CYS A 315 13.45 4.50 20.24
CA CYS A 315 13.66 3.09 20.50
C CYS A 315 12.66 2.61 21.56
N TYR A 316 12.01 1.49 21.29
CA TYR A 316 10.98 0.94 22.18
C TYR A 316 11.51 -0.24 22.99
N PRO A 317 11.07 -0.39 24.25
CA PRO A 317 11.41 -1.53 25.08
C PRO A 317 10.66 -2.79 24.63
N GLN A 318 11.08 -3.93 25.17
CA GLN A 318 10.51 -5.24 24.85
C GLN A 318 9.01 -5.38 25.17
N ASN A 319 8.46 -4.62 26.11
CA ASN A 319 7.03 -4.70 26.44
C ASN A 319 6.12 -3.88 25.51
N CYS A 320 6.68 -3.21 24.50
CA CYS A 320 5.92 -2.55 23.46
C CYS A 320 5.72 -3.55 22.31
N GLU A 321 4.50 -4.06 22.15
CA GLU A 321 4.21 -5.06 21.11
C GLU A 321 4.60 -4.50 19.72
N ASP A 322 5.51 -5.22 19.07
CA ASP A 322 5.98 -5.05 17.71
C ASP A 322 6.71 -3.75 17.36
N TYR A 323 6.86 -2.74 18.23
CA TYR A 323 7.67 -1.55 17.88
C TYR A 323 9.14 -1.75 18.24
N LEU A 324 10.04 -1.51 17.27
CA LEU A 324 11.48 -1.54 17.50
C LEU A 324 12.10 -0.15 17.42
N LEU A 325 12.00 0.48 16.25
CA LEU A 325 12.59 1.78 15.94
C LEU A 325 11.63 2.60 15.09
N ASN A 326 11.36 3.83 15.54
CA ASN A 326 10.64 4.82 14.74
C ASN A 326 11.50 6.07 14.60
N PHE A 327 11.41 6.71 13.43
CA PHE A 327 12.07 7.97 13.15
C PHE A 327 11.02 8.98 12.74
N TYR A 328 11.02 10.13 13.41
CA TYR A 328 10.04 11.20 13.18
C TYR A 328 10.77 12.47 12.80
N THR A 329 10.31 13.12 11.73
CA THR A 329 10.77 14.44 11.32
C THR A 329 9.63 15.45 11.44
N CYS A 330 9.92 16.68 11.86
CA CYS A 330 8.93 17.75 11.95
C CYS A 330 8.50 18.19 10.55
N GLU A 331 7.23 17.96 10.23
CA GLU A 331 6.63 18.27 8.93
C GLU A 331 5.80 19.57 8.95
N CYS A 332 5.84 20.37 10.03
CA CYS A 332 5.03 21.59 10.13
C CYS A 332 5.30 22.60 9.00
N HIS A 333 6.51 22.61 8.45
CA HIS A 333 6.87 23.46 7.32
C HIS A 333 6.18 23.05 6.01
N LEU A 334 5.76 21.79 5.87
CA LEU A 334 5.05 21.28 4.68
C LEU A 334 3.58 21.70 4.64
N ASN A 335 3.01 22.18 5.75
CA ASN A 335 1.61 22.58 5.82
C ASN A 335 1.38 23.80 6.72
N PRO A 336 1.79 24.99 6.26
CA PRO A 336 1.78 26.22 7.07
C PRO A 336 0.36 26.73 7.40
N HIS A 337 -0.67 26.22 6.74
CA HIS A 337 -2.05 26.69 6.90
C HIS A 337 -2.91 25.81 7.81
N ASN A 338 -2.39 24.69 8.31
CA ASN A 338 -3.11 23.83 9.23
C ASN A 338 -2.61 23.99 10.66
N THR A 339 -3.54 23.99 11.61
CA THR A 339 -3.22 23.98 13.04
C THR A 339 -2.33 22.77 13.36
N VAL A 340 -1.17 23.09 13.92
CA VAL A 340 0.07 22.32 14.17
C VAL A 340 -0.09 20.84 14.57
N PHE A 341 -1.24 20.41 15.11
CA PHE A 341 -1.38 19.09 15.73
C PHE A 341 -2.02 18.00 14.87
N GLU A 342 -2.80 18.34 13.84
CA GLU A 342 -3.56 17.30 13.12
C GLU A 342 -2.75 16.55 12.06
N ARG A 343 -1.50 16.97 11.76
CA ARG A 343 -0.70 16.33 10.71
C ARG A 343 0.78 16.09 11.01
N CYS A 344 1.42 16.82 11.94
CA CYS A 344 2.80 16.49 12.29
C CYS A 344 2.83 15.33 13.28
N GLN A 345 3.24 14.15 12.82
CA GLN A 345 3.31 12.95 13.66
C GLN A 345 4.23 13.16 14.87
N LEU A 346 5.34 13.90 14.69
CA LEU A 346 6.23 14.27 15.80
C LEU A 346 5.50 15.08 16.87
N GLY A 347 4.76 16.12 16.47
CA GLY A 347 3.99 16.95 17.39
C GLY A 347 2.81 16.24 18.04
N TYR A 348 2.25 15.22 17.38
CA TYR A 348 1.16 14.41 17.92
C TYR A 348 1.64 13.39 18.95
N TYR A 349 2.67 12.60 18.63
CA TYR A 349 3.14 11.51 19.49
C TYR A 349 4.16 11.95 20.55
N PHE A 350 4.93 13.00 20.28
CA PHE A 350 6.04 13.47 21.13
C PHE A 350 6.06 15.01 21.21
N PRO A 351 4.98 15.65 21.69
CA PRO A 351 4.85 17.12 21.71
C PRO A 351 6.00 17.82 22.45
N GLU A 352 6.55 17.21 23.49
CA GLU A 352 7.68 17.72 24.28
C GLU A 352 9.01 17.73 23.51
N PHE A 353 9.11 16.92 22.46
CA PHE A 353 10.25 16.89 21.55
C PHE A 353 10.04 17.74 20.29
N HIS A 354 8.84 18.32 20.11
CA HIS A 354 8.47 19.06 18.90
C HIS A 354 8.93 20.53 18.90
N ASN A 355 9.35 21.07 20.04
CA ASN A 355 9.78 22.47 20.17
C ASN A 355 11.26 22.66 19.74
N PHE A 356 11.50 22.74 18.43
CA PHE A 356 12.83 22.98 17.81
C PHE A 356 13.04 24.41 17.33
#